data_AF-A0A5J5UQS2-F1
#
_entry.id   AF-A0A5J5UQS2-F1
#
_cell.length_a   1.000
_cell.length_b   1.000
_cell.length_c   1.000
_cell.angle_alpha   90.00
_cell.angle_beta   90.00
_cell.angle_gamma   90.00
#
_symmetry.space_group_name_H-M   'P 1'
#
loop_
_entity.id
_entity.type
_entity.pdbx_description
1 polymer ?
#
loop_
_entity_poly.entity_id
_entity_poly.type
_entity_poly.pdbx_seq_one_letter_code
_entity_poly.pdbx_strand_id
1 'polypeptide(L)'
;MVRSYIEKPNCIILAISPANQDLATSDAIKISREVDPTGERTLGVLTKVDLMDKGTNAVDILEGKSYRLKFPWVGVVNRSQADINKNVDMIAARRREREYFASTPEYRHLAHRMGSEHLAKMLSKHLETVIKSRIPGIQSLISKTIVELETELSRLGRPIAADAGGKLYSIMEI
;
A
#
# COMPACT_ATOMS: atom_id res chain seq x y z
N MET A 1 -3.06 8.14 16.11
CA MET A 1 -4.08 7.25 15.49
C MET A 1 -3.61 6.65 14.17
N VAL A 2 -3.00 7.40 13.23
CA VAL A 2 -2.51 6.83 11.95
C VAL A 2 -1.23 6.00 12.10
N ARG A 3 -0.32 6.41 12.99
CA ARG A 3 1.00 5.80 13.20
C ARG A 3 0.96 4.28 13.40
N SER A 4 0.01 3.79 14.21
CA SER A 4 -0.16 2.36 14.50
C SER A 4 -0.52 1.48 13.28
N TYR A 5 -1.02 2.08 12.21
CA TYR A 5 -1.30 1.38 10.95
C TYR A 5 -0.07 1.35 10.04
N ILE A 6 0.63 2.50 9.92
CA ILE A 6 1.75 2.68 9.01
C ILE A 6 3.09 2.18 9.55
N GLU A 7 3.21 1.96 10.87
CA GLU A 7 4.38 1.32 11.49
C GLU A 7 4.53 -0.16 11.09
N LYS A 8 3.43 -0.79 10.68
CA LYS A 8 3.47 -2.19 10.23
C LYS A 8 4.27 -2.30 8.93
N PRO A 9 5.28 -3.19 8.86
CA PRO A 9 6.17 -3.29 7.69
C PRO A 9 5.44 -3.78 6.42
N ASN A 10 4.25 -4.37 6.56
CA ASN A 10 3.43 -4.84 5.44
C ASN A 10 2.39 -3.79 4.98
N CYS A 11 2.48 -2.55 5.46
CA CYS A 11 1.62 -1.45 5.04
C CYS A 11 2.28 -0.64 3.92
N ILE A 12 1.61 -0.55 2.77
CA ILE A 12 1.94 0.42 1.71
C ILE A 12 1.40 1.77 2.16
N ILE A 13 2.26 2.78 2.16
CA ILE A 13 1.93 4.15 2.55
C ILE A 13 1.66 4.96 1.29
N LEU A 14 0.47 5.56 1.23
CA LEU A 14 0.13 6.55 0.21
C LEU A 14 0.22 7.95 0.84
N ALA A 15 1.33 8.64 0.62
CA ALA A 15 1.55 9.98 1.14
C ALA A 15 0.90 11.02 0.22
N ILE A 16 -0.36 11.33 0.51
CA ILE A 16 -1.17 12.26 -0.28
C ILE A 16 -0.90 13.70 0.19
N SER A 17 -0.52 14.57 -0.74
CA SER A 17 -0.34 16.00 -0.49
C SER A 17 -1.11 16.82 -1.53
N PRO A 18 -1.75 17.93 -1.16
CA PRO A 18 -2.38 18.81 -2.14
C PRO A 18 -1.32 19.69 -2.83
N ALA A 19 -1.48 19.93 -4.14
CA ALA A 19 -0.54 20.69 -4.95
C ALA A 19 -0.52 22.19 -4.62
N ASN A 20 -1.59 22.70 -4.01
CA ASN A 20 -1.74 24.10 -3.62
C ASN A 20 -1.10 24.43 -2.25
N GLN A 21 -0.39 23.48 -1.64
CA GLN A 21 0.36 23.69 -0.40
C GLN A 21 1.81 23.30 -0.61
N ASP A 22 2.71 23.91 0.16
CA ASP A 22 4.12 23.56 0.11
C ASP A 22 4.35 22.14 0.62
N LEU A 23 4.97 21.32 -0.22
CA LEU A 23 5.26 19.92 0.06
C LEU A 23 6.18 19.76 1.28
N ALA A 24 7.07 20.71 1.53
CA ALA A 24 7.95 20.68 2.72
C ALA A 24 7.16 20.72 4.04
N THR A 25 5.94 21.26 4.00
CA THR A 25 5.05 21.32 5.17
C THR A 25 4.17 20.08 5.33
N SER A 26 4.15 19.18 4.35
CA SER A 26 3.25 18.01 4.33
C SER A 26 3.51 17.04 5.49
N ASP A 27 2.54 16.93 6.39
CA ASP A 27 2.57 15.99 7.50
C ASP A 27 2.59 14.53 7.02
N ALA A 28 1.93 14.22 5.90
CA ALA A 28 1.93 12.88 5.32
C ALA A 28 3.35 12.44 4.91
N ILE A 29 4.13 13.37 4.37
CA ILE A 29 5.53 13.10 3.98
C ILE A 29 6.44 13.00 5.21
N LYS A 30 6.26 13.89 6.20
CA LYS A 30 7.03 13.82 7.46
C LYS A 30 6.80 12.49 8.18
N ILE A 31 5.54 12.15 8.42
CA ILE A 31 5.15 10.94 9.17
C ILE A 31 5.56 9.67 8.40
N SER A 32 5.40 9.64 7.07
CA SER A 32 5.82 8.47 6.28
C SER A 32 7.33 8.23 6.36
N ARG A 33 8.14 9.29 6.35
CA ARG A 33 9.60 9.18 6.46
C ARG A 33 10.09 8.72 7.82
N GLU A 34 9.36 9.02 8.90
CA GLU A 34 9.68 8.50 10.23
C GLU A 34 9.54 6.97 10.32
N VAL A 35 8.57 6.39 9.63
CA VAL A 35 8.27 4.95 9.68
C VAL A 35 8.84 4.16 8.49
N ASP A 36 9.21 4.86 7.41
CA ASP A 36 9.83 4.32 6.19
C ASP A 36 10.97 5.23 5.70
N PRO A 37 12.11 5.31 6.42
CA PRO A 37 13.21 6.21 6.06
C PRO A 37 13.86 5.91 4.71
N THR A 38 13.78 4.65 4.25
CA THR A 38 14.31 4.18 2.97
C THR A 38 13.33 4.40 1.81
N GLY A 39 12.06 4.70 2.10
CA GLY A 39 11.01 4.95 1.11
C GLY A 39 10.60 3.70 0.33
N GLU A 40 10.77 2.50 0.88
CA GLU A 40 10.56 1.24 0.16
C GLU A 40 9.10 0.86 -0.03
N ARG A 41 8.22 1.50 0.74
CA ARG A 41 6.77 1.24 0.74
C ARG A 41 5.95 2.53 0.73
N THR A 42 6.57 3.68 0.45
CA THR A 42 5.93 5.00 0.43
C THR A 42 5.81 5.53 -1.00
N LEU A 43 4.57 5.74 -1.45
CA LEU A 43 4.25 6.36 -2.73
C LEU A 43 3.72 7.77 -2.51
N GLY A 44 4.28 8.74 -3.24
CA GLY A 44 3.83 10.12 -3.22
C GLY A 44 2.67 10.35 -4.20
N VAL A 45 1.57 10.91 -3.71
CA VAL A 45 0.44 11.30 -4.54
C VAL A 45 0.17 12.78 -4.37
N LEU A 46 0.09 13.48 -5.49
CA LEU A 46 -0.24 14.90 -5.52
C LEU A 46 -1.69 15.07 -5.98
N THR A 47 -2.54 15.70 -5.17
CA THR A 47 -3.94 15.98 -5.52
C THR A 47 -4.18 17.48 -5.73
N LYS A 48 -5.37 17.87 -6.19
CA LYS A 48 -5.74 19.28 -6.40
C LYS A 48 -4.79 20.04 -7.34
N VAL A 49 -4.20 19.34 -8.30
CA VAL A 49 -3.30 19.93 -9.31
C VAL A 49 -4.05 20.95 -10.18
N ASP A 50 -5.36 20.75 -10.33
CA ASP A 50 -6.32 21.61 -11.01
C ASP A 50 -6.64 22.92 -10.26
N LEU A 51 -6.33 23.00 -8.96
CA LEU A 51 -6.62 24.15 -8.10
C LEU A 51 -5.37 25.00 -7.80
N MET A 52 -4.29 24.81 -8.56
CA MET A 52 -3.08 25.63 -8.42
C MET A 52 -3.30 27.04 -8.97
N ASP A 53 -2.62 28.01 -8.37
CA ASP A 53 -2.68 29.40 -8.81
C ASP A 53 -2.08 29.57 -10.21
N LYS A 54 -2.69 30.44 -11.02
CA LYS A 54 -2.22 30.73 -12.38
C LYS A 54 -0.76 31.23 -12.33
N GLY A 55 0.09 30.62 -13.15
CA GLY A 55 1.52 30.91 -13.19
C GLY A 55 2.37 29.99 -12.29
N THR A 56 1.75 29.11 -11.51
CA THR A 56 2.43 28.04 -10.77
C THR A 56 2.11 26.67 -11.39
N ASN A 57 3.01 25.71 -11.21
CA ASN A 57 2.79 24.32 -11.62
C ASN A 57 3.50 23.37 -10.65
N ALA A 58 3.09 22.10 -10.68
CA ALA A 58 3.66 21.04 -9.85
C ALA A 58 4.66 20.14 -10.60
N VAL A 59 5.18 20.57 -11.75
CA VAL A 59 6.01 19.71 -12.62
C VAL A 59 7.26 19.23 -11.88
N ASP A 60 7.95 20.11 -11.15
CA ASP A 60 9.15 19.73 -10.41
C ASP A 60 8.90 18.72 -9.29
N ILE A 61 7.70 18.73 -8.70
CA ILE A 61 7.29 17.72 -7.71
C ILE A 61 6.99 16.41 -8.43
N LEU A 62 6.18 16.45 -9.49
CA LEU A 62 5.76 15.27 -10.26
C LEU A 62 6.94 14.55 -10.95
N GLU A 63 7.98 15.29 -11.33
CA GLU A 63 9.23 14.75 -11.86
C GLU A 63 10.21 14.29 -10.77
N GLY A 64 9.89 14.53 -9.49
CA GLY A 64 10.74 14.15 -8.35
C GLY A 64 12.02 15.00 -8.22
N LYS A 65 12.05 16.20 -8.81
CA LYS A 65 13.16 17.16 -8.70
C LYS A 65 13.13 17.90 -7.36
N SER A 66 11.95 18.35 -6.94
CA SER A 66 11.77 19.09 -5.67
C SER A 66 11.87 18.17 -4.45
N TYR A 67 11.20 17.02 -4.49
CA TYR A 67 11.27 16.01 -3.43
C TYR A 67 11.39 14.60 -4.03
N ARG A 68 12.53 13.96 -3.81
CA ARG A 68 12.82 12.62 -4.36
C ARG A 68 12.27 11.51 -3.46
N LEU A 69 11.45 10.65 -4.05
CA LEU A 69 11.00 9.38 -3.49
C LEU A 69 11.59 8.22 -4.29
N LYS A 70 11.58 7.01 -3.72
CA LYS A 70 11.95 5.77 -4.45
C LYS A 70 10.96 5.47 -5.57
N PHE A 71 9.67 5.72 -5.31
CA PHE A 71 8.60 5.61 -6.32
C PHE A 71 8.34 6.96 -6.99
N PRO A 72 8.00 6.99 -8.28
CA PRO A 72 7.59 8.22 -8.95
C PRO A 72 6.36 8.85 -8.28
N TRP A 73 6.32 10.18 -8.29
CA TRP A 73 5.12 10.92 -7.91
C TRP A 73 4.00 10.70 -8.93
N VAL A 74 2.77 10.59 -8.44
CA VAL A 74 1.57 10.50 -9.29
C VAL A 74 0.61 11.63 -8.94
N GLY A 75 0.29 12.45 -9.94
CA GLY A 75 -0.73 13.48 -9.86
C GLY A 75 -2.12 12.88 -10.12
N VAL A 76 -3.11 13.28 -9.31
CA VAL A 76 -4.50 12.87 -9.47
C VAL A 76 -5.44 14.06 -9.38
N VAL A 77 -6.49 14.05 -10.21
CA VAL A 77 -7.57 15.05 -10.17
C VAL A 77 -8.86 14.35 -9.77
N ASN A 78 -9.34 14.70 -8.59
CA ASN A 78 -10.52 14.09 -7.99
C ASN A 78 -11.77 14.90 -8.29
N ARG A 79 -12.94 14.33 -7.98
CA ARG A 79 -14.21 15.07 -8.02
C ARG A 79 -14.17 16.26 -7.07
N SER A 80 -14.64 17.41 -7.55
CA SER A 80 -14.86 18.59 -6.70
C SER A 80 -16.07 18.36 -5.78
N GLN A 81 -16.24 19.22 -4.78
CA GLN A 81 -17.44 19.18 -3.93
C GLN A 81 -18.73 19.38 -4.74
N ALA A 82 -18.68 20.22 -5.79
CA ALA A 82 -19.82 20.43 -6.68
C ALA A 82 -20.15 19.16 -7.50
N ASP A 83 -19.14 18.43 -7.95
CA ASP A 83 -19.33 17.14 -8.64
C ASP A 83 -19.95 16.08 -7.72
N ILE A 84 -19.52 16.04 -6.46
CA ILE A 84 -20.09 15.13 -5.46
C ILE A 84 -21.57 15.46 -5.24
N ASN A 85 -21.91 16.74 -5.04
CA ASN A 85 -23.28 17.18 -4.83
C ASN A 85 -24.19 16.88 -6.05
N LYS A 86 -23.61 16.85 -7.25
CA LYS A 86 -24.30 16.50 -8.51
C LYS A 86 -24.29 14.99 -8.81
N ASN A 87 -23.75 14.15 -7.92
CA ASN A 87 -23.59 12.71 -8.11
C ASN A 87 -22.91 12.35 -9.43
N VAL A 88 -21.88 13.10 -9.81
CA VAL A 88 -21.13 12.81 -11.04
C VAL A 88 -20.52 11.42 -10.96
N ASP A 89 -20.76 10.65 -12.02
CA ASP A 89 -20.25 9.30 -12.17
C ASP A 89 -18.72 9.23 -12.18
N MET A 90 -18.19 8.13 -11.65
CA MET A 90 -16.74 7.92 -11.53
C MET A 90 -16.06 7.74 -12.89
N ILE A 91 -16.74 7.15 -13.88
CA ILE A 91 -16.19 7.01 -15.24
C ILE A 91 -16.05 8.39 -15.88
N ALA A 92 -17.06 9.26 -15.71
CA ALA A 92 -17.00 10.63 -16.16
C ALA A 92 -15.87 11.42 -15.47
N ALA A 93 -15.68 11.25 -14.17
CA ALA A 93 -14.59 11.89 -13.42
C ALA A 93 -13.20 11.45 -13.93
N ARG A 94 -13.00 10.15 -14.16
CA ARG A 94 -11.74 9.61 -14.72
C ARG A 94 -11.47 10.10 -16.14
N ARG A 95 -12.52 10.23 -16.96
CA ARG A 95 -12.39 10.80 -18.32
C ARG A 95 -11.90 12.24 -18.25
N ARG A 96 -12.49 13.06 -17.37
CA ARG A 96 -12.06 14.45 -17.15
C ARG A 96 -10.64 14.56 -16.61
N GLU A 97 -10.24 13.68 -15.69
CA GLU A 97 -8.86 13.62 -15.21
C GLU A 97 -7.88 13.36 -16.36
N ARG A 98 -8.19 12.39 -17.24
CA ARG A 98 -7.37 12.10 -18.42
C ARG A 98 -7.31 13.29 -19.39
N GLU A 99 -8.45 13.92 -19.65
CA GLU A 99 -8.54 15.11 -20.49
C GLU A 99 -7.74 16.29 -19.90
N TYR A 100 -7.78 16.48 -18.57
CA TYR A 100 -7.02 17.52 -17.88
C TYR A 100 -5.52 17.35 -18.10
N PHE A 101 -4.97 16.16 -17.85
CA PHE A 101 -3.54 15.91 -18.05
C PHE A 101 -3.12 15.93 -19.52
N ALA A 102 -4.02 15.60 -20.46
CA ALA A 102 -3.74 15.64 -21.89
C ALA A 102 -3.80 17.06 -22.48
N SER A 103 -4.69 17.92 -21.97
CA SER A 103 -4.92 19.28 -22.48
C SER A 103 -4.05 20.34 -21.82
N THR A 104 -3.61 20.13 -20.57
CA THR A 104 -2.78 21.08 -19.83
C THR A 104 -1.33 21.07 -20.38
N PRO A 105 -0.83 22.17 -20.97
CA PRO A 105 0.49 22.21 -21.62
C PRO A 105 1.64 21.75 -20.72
N GLU A 106 1.62 22.14 -19.44
CA GLU A 106 2.65 21.87 -18.45
C GLU A 106 2.71 20.39 -18.03
N TYR A 107 1.60 19.65 -18.13
CA TYR A 107 1.52 18.25 -17.70
C TYR A 107 1.39 17.25 -18.85
N ARG A 108 1.25 17.73 -20.09
CA ARG A 108 1.01 16.89 -21.26
C ARG A 108 2.09 15.83 -21.49
N HIS A 109 3.36 16.15 -21.25
CA HIS A 109 4.45 15.17 -21.35
C HIS A 109 4.41 14.10 -20.25
N LEU A 110 3.79 14.42 -19.10
CA LEU A 110 3.62 13.52 -17.97
C LEU A 110 2.32 12.71 -18.02
N ALA A 111 1.39 13.03 -18.91
CA ALA A 111 0.04 12.45 -18.94
C ALA A 111 -0.01 10.91 -18.90
N HIS A 112 0.96 10.22 -19.51
CA HIS A 112 1.07 8.76 -19.50
C HIS A 112 1.39 8.14 -18.12
N ARG A 113 1.91 8.93 -17.18
CA ARG A 113 2.26 8.54 -15.79
C ARG A 113 1.38 9.19 -14.73
N MET A 114 0.32 9.87 -15.14
CA MET A 114 -0.58 10.58 -14.23
C MET A 114 -1.96 9.95 -14.19
N GLY A 115 -2.74 10.35 -13.20
CA GLY A 115 -4.13 9.95 -13.01
C GLY A 115 -4.33 8.69 -12.18
N SER A 116 -5.57 8.53 -11.76
CA SER A 116 -6.03 7.49 -10.84
C SER A 116 -5.88 6.09 -11.43
N GLU A 117 -6.03 5.93 -12.75
CA GLU A 117 -5.82 4.65 -13.44
C GLU A 117 -4.35 4.22 -13.44
N HIS A 118 -3.43 5.18 -13.64
CA HIS A 118 -2.00 4.90 -13.57
C HIS A 118 -1.60 4.54 -12.13
N LEU A 119 -2.10 5.32 -11.16
CA LEU A 119 -1.87 5.05 -9.74
C LEU A 119 -2.35 3.65 -9.35
N ALA A 120 -3.55 3.24 -9.77
CA ALA A 120 -4.09 1.92 -9.49
C ALA A 120 -3.19 0.81 -10.06
N LYS A 121 -2.76 0.92 -11.31
CA LYS A 121 -1.83 -0.06 -11.94
C LYS A 121 -0.50 -0.14 -11.19
N MET A 122 0.06 1.01 -10.78
CA MET A 122 1.30 1.06 -10.03
C MET A 122 1.17 0.38 -8.66
N LEU A 123 0.09 0.69 -7.94
CA LEU A 123 -0.21 0.08 -6.64
C LEU A 123 -0.42 -1.43 -6.77
N SER A 124 -1.17 -1.91 -7.77
CA SER A 124 -1.38 -3.34 -8.01
C SER A 124 -0.06 -4.08 -8.25
N LYS A 125 0.82 -3.52 -9.09
CA LYS A 125 2.14 -4.12 -9.38
C LYS A 125 3.03 -4.15 -8.14
N HIS A 126 3.02 -3.08 -7.35
CA HIS A 126 3.81 -3.01 -6.11
C HIS A 126 3.28 -4.03 -5.08
N LEU A 127 1.96 -4.08 -4.88
CA LEU A 127 1.32 -5.06 -3.99
C LEU A 127 1.65 -6.50 -4.41
N GLU A 128 1.57 -6.81 -5.70
CA GLU A 128 1.94 -8.14 -6.23
C GLU A 128 3.39 -8.50 -5.88
N THR A 129 4.31 -7.56 -6.03
CA THR A 129 5.73 -7.74 -5.71
C THR A 129 5.92 -8.01 -4.21
N VAL A 130 5.27 -7.23 -3.36
CA VAL A 130 5.32 -7.39 -1.90
C VAL A 130 4.77 -8.75 -1.50
N ILE A 131 3.60 -9.16 -2.02
CA ILE A 131 3.00 -10.46 -1.74
C ILE A 131 3.96 -11.58 -2.13
N LYS A 132 4.49 -11.56 -3.36
CA LYS A 132 5.45 -12.58 -3.85
C LYS A 132 6.68 -12.69 -2.96
N SER A 133 7.23 -11.57 -2.49
CA SER A 133 8.40 -11.57 -1.61
C SER A 133 8.15 -12.21 -0.23
N ARG A 134 6.89 -12.24 0.23
CA ARG A 134 6.51 -12.78 1.54
C ARG A 134 6.16 -14.27 1.51
N ILE A 135 5.76 -14.82 0.37
CA ILE A 135 5.36 -16.23 0.22
C ILE A 135 6.42 -17.21 0.76
N PRO A 136 7.73 -17.09 0.43
CA PRO A 136 8.73 -18.04 0.94
C PRO A 136 8.86 -18.03 2.46
N GLY A 137 8.75 -16.85 3.08
CA GLY A 137 8.79 -16.71 4.54
C GLY A 137 7.59 -17.37 5.22
N ILE A 138 6.39 -17.26 4.62
CA ILE A 138 5.18 -17.92 5.11
C ILE A 138 5.33 -19.45 4.99
N GLN A 139 5.84 -19.95 3.86
CA GLN A 139 6.09 -21.38 3.68
C GLN A 139 7.06 -21.91 4.74
N SER A 140 8.18 -21.20 4.98
CA SER A 140 9.15 -21.56 6.01
C SER A 140 8.53 -21.58 7.41
N LEU A 141 7.69 -20.60 7.74
CA LEU A 141 6.97 -20.56 9.01
C LEU A 141 6.05 -21.76 9.18
N ILE A 142 5.25 -22.09 8.15
CA ILE A 142 4.36 -23.26 8.16
C ILE A 142 5.15 -24.56 8.36
N SER A 143 6.22 -24.75 7.58
CA SER A 143 7.07 -25.95 7.69
C SER A 143 7.69 -26.07 9.08
N LYS A 144 8.14 -24.96 9.67
CA LYS A 144 8.69 -24.95 11.02
C LYS A 144 7.63 -25.34 12.05
N THR A 145 6.42 -24.76 11.96
CA THR A 145 5.32 -25.08 12.87
C THR A 145 4.89 -26.55 12.75
N ILE A 146 4.89 -27.12 11.55
CA ILE A 146 4.63 -28.57 11.36
C ILE A 146 5.65 -29.41 12.12
N VAL A 147 6.95 -29.12 11.96
CA VAL A 147 8.01 -29.86 12.64
C VAL A 147 7.91 -29.73 14.17
N GLU A 148 7.60 -28.54 14.67
CA GLU A 148 7.39 -28.30 16.11
C GLU A 148 6.21 -29.13 16.65
N LEU A 149 5.07 -29.13 15.94
CA LEU A 149 3.88 -29.90 16.30
C LEU A 149 4.10 -31.41 16.21
N GLU A 150 4.82 -31.90 15.19
CA GLU A 150 5.17 -33.32 15.06
C GLU A 150 6.11 -33.77 16.17
N THR A 151 7.07 -32.93 16.56
CA THR A 151 7.97 -33.20 17.69
C THR A 151 7.20 -33.25 19.00
N GLU A 152 6.26 -32.33 19.21
CA GLU A 152 5.40 -32.33 20.38
C GLU A 152 4.48 -33.55 20.42
N LEU A 153 3.87 -33.92 19.28
CA LEU A 153 3.06 -35.13 19.15
C LEU A 153 3.87 -36.39 19.45
N SER A 154 5.11 -36.46 18.97
CA SER A 154 6.02 -37.58 19.26
C SER A 154 6.34 -37.66 20.76
N ARG A 155 6.53 -36.53 21.43
CA ARG A 155 6.75 -36.46 22.89
C ARG A 155 5.53 -36.92 23.69
N LEU A 156 4.32 -36.62 23.22
CA LEU A 156 3.07 -37.05 23.86
C LEU A 156 2.83 -38.56 23.75
N GLY A 157 3.53 -39.25 22.86
CA GLY A 157 3.46 -40.70 22.72
C GLY A 157 2.28 -41.18 21.87
N ARG A 158 2.03 -42.49 21.88
CA ARG A 158 0.96 -43.10 21.08
C ARG A 158 -0.40 -42.93 21.76
N PRO A 159 -1.51 -42.84 21.00
CA PRO A 159 -2.85 -42.88 21.57
C PRO A 159 -3.01 -44.12 22.45
N ILE A 160 -3.65 -43.97 23.61
CA ILE A 160 -3.93 -45.05 24.59
C ILE A 160 -4.63 -46.26 23.91
N ALA A 161 -5.43 -46.00 22.88
CA ALA A 161 -6.11 -47.05 22.10
C ALA A 161 -5.18 -47.92 21.23
N ALA A 162 -3.93 -47.48 20.99
CA ALA A 162 -2.94 -48.18 20.17
C ALA A 162 -1.80 -48.80 21.01
N ASP A 163 -1.74 -48.52 22.30
CA ASP A 163 -0.75 -49.07 23.23
C ASP A 163 -1.39 -50.16 24.11
N ALA A 164 -0.82 -51.36 24.10
CA ALA A 164 -1.31 -52.46 24.92
C ALA A 164 -1.20 -52.14 26.43
N GLY A 165 -0.19 -51.36 26.83
CA GLY A 165 -0.02 -50.88 28.20
C GLY A 165 -1.05 -49.81 28.60
N GLY A 166 -1.40 -48.91 27.69
CA GLY A 166 -2.44 -47.89 27.90
C GLY A 166 -3.84 -48.48 28.04
N LYS A 167 -4.17 -49.53 27.28
CA LYS A 167 -5.43 -50.28 27.43
C LYS A 167 -5.55 -50.93 28.80
N LEU A 168 -4.47 -51.56 29.29
CA LEU A 168 -4.42 -52.17 30.62
C LEU A 168 -4.67 -51.13 31.72
N TYR A 169 -4.10 -49.93 31.61
CA TYR A 169 -4.34 -48.85 32.58
C TYR A 169 -5.81 -48.41 32.63
N SER A 170 -6.50 -48.31 31.48
CA SER A 170 -7.93 -47.98 31.44
C SER A 170 -8.84 -49.09 31.97
N ILE A 171 -8.39 -50.35 31.92
CA ILE A 171 -9.12 -51.51 32.43
C ILE A 171 -8.88 -51.68 33.95
N MET A 172 -7.75 -51.21 34.47
CA MET A 172 -7.39 -51.30 35.90
C MET A 172 -7.92 -50.14 36.76
N GLU A 173 -8.49 -49.08 36.17
CA GLU A 173 -9.16 -47.96 36.89
C GLU A 173 -10.67 -48.16 37.11
N ILE A 174 -11.17 -49.39 37.03
CA ILE A 174 -12.51 -49.81 37.50
C ILE A 174 -12.33 -50.85 38.60
#